data_AF-A0A259LK47-F1
#
_entry.id   AF-A0A259LK47-F1
#
_cell.length_a   1.000
_cell.length_b   1.000
_cell.length_c   1.000
_cell.angle_alpha   90.00
_cell.angle_beta   90.00
_cell.angle_gamma   90.00
#
_symmetry.space_group_name_H-M   'P 1'
#
loop_
_entity.id
_entity.type
_entity.pdbx_description
1 polymer ?
#
loop_
_entity_poly.entity_id
_entity_poly.type
_entity_poly.pdbx_seq_one_letter_code
_entity_poly.pdbx_strand_id
1 'polypeptide(L)' 'MLTQNTLDTLRQLKLTGMCDALEQQRAQPDTHDLAFEERLALLIDREVLHRENRRLDRL' A
#
# COMPACT_ATOMS: atom_id res chain seq x y z
N MET A 1 13.60 -8.03 9.60
CA MET A 1 13.73 -6.69 10.21
C MET A 1 13.62 -5.51 9.22
N LEU A 2 13.70 -5.69 7.90
CA LEU A 2 13.52 -4.57 6.95
C LEU A 2 12.07 -4.12 6.77
N THR A 3 11.11 -5.05 6.78
CA THR A 3 9.71 -4.77 6.44
C THR A 3 8.94 -3.97 7.48
N GLN A 4 9.21 -4.16 8.78
CA GLN A 4 8.54 -3.37 9.83
C GLN A 4 8.96 -1.89 9.74
N ASN A 5 10.24 -1.63 9.47
CA ASN A 5 10.75 -0.28 9.26
C ASN A 5 10.10 0.40 8.04
N THR A 6 9.88 -0.36 6.96
CA THR A 6 9.15 0.14 5.79
C THR A 6 7.71 0.53 6.13
N LEU A 7 6.97 -0.31 6.85
CA LEU A 7 5.60 0.01 7.27
C LEU A 7 5.53 1.25 8.16
N ASP A 8 6.45 1.37 9.11
CA ASP A 8 6.50 2.54 9.99
C ASP A 8 6.84 3.81 9.20
N THR A 9 7.73 3.72 8.21
CA THR A 9 8.04 4.83 7.30
C THR A 9 6.84 5.22 6.44
N LEU A 10 6.10 4.26 5.88
CA LEU A 10 4.88 4.53 5.11
C LEU A 10 3.82 5.26 5.96
N ARG A 11 3.65 4.85 7.22
CA ARG A 11 2.76 5.52 8.18
C ARG A 11 3.21 6.96 8.47
N GLN A 12 4.52 7.18 8.69
CA GLN A 12 5.09 8.51 8.91
C GLN A 12 4.87 9.44 7.69
N LEU A 13 5.01 8.90 6.48
CA LEU A 13 4.77 9.63 5.22
C LEU A 13 3.28 9.81 4.90
N LYS A 14 2.37 9.31 5.75
CA LYS A 14 0.91 9.32 5.55
C LYS A 14 0.46 8.61 4.26
N LEU A 15 1.24 7.59 3.84
CA LEU A 15 0.93 6.70 2.72
C LEU A 15 0.11 5.50 3.21
N THR A 16 -1.05 5.79 3.82
CA THR A 16 -1.86 4.78 4.53
C THR A 16 -2.37 3.67 3.60
N GLY A 17 -2.87 4.01 2.41
CA GLY A 17 -3.35 3.00 1.46
C GLY A 17 -2.20 2.12 0.96
N MET A 18 -1.01 2.70 0.76
CA MET A 18 0.18 1.94 0.42
C MET A 18 0.63 1.00 1.55
N CYS A 19 0.54 1.46 2.81
CA CYS A 19 0.85 0.66 4.00
C CYS A 19 -0.07 -0.57 4.08
N ASP A 20 -1.38 -0.36 3.97
CA ASP A 20 -2.38 -1.43 4.05
C ASP A 20 -2.21 -2.43 2.90
N ALA A 21 -1.94 -1.93 1.69
CA ALA A 21 -1.68 -2.78 0.53
C ALA A 21 -0.41 -3.62 0.71
N LEU A 22 0.66 -3.06 1.29
CA LEU A 22 1.89 -3.81 1.55
C LEU A 22 1.69 -4.89 2.61
N GLU A 23 0.90 -4.64 3.66
CA GLU A 23 0.51 -5.67 4.62
C GLU A 23 -0.31 -6.78 3.97
N GLN A 24 -1.25 -6.42 3.08
CA GLN A 24 -2.07 -7.38 2.34
C GLN A 24 -1.24 -8.25 1.37
N GLN A 25 -0.36 -7.66 0.55
CA GLN A 25 0.49 -8.42 -0.38
C GLN A 25 1.38 -9.42 0.38
N ARG A 26 1.83 -9.07 1.59
CA ARG A 26 2.61 -9.98 2.44
C ARG A 26 1.79 -11.14 3.02
N ALA A 27 0.50 -10.93 3.25
CA ALA A 27 -0.40 -11.95 3.74
C ALA A 27 -0.90 -12.89 2.62
N GLN A 28 -0.76 -12.49 1.34
CA GLN A 28 -1.26 -13.22 0.17
C GLN A 28 -0.08 -13.70 -0.71
N PRO A 29 0.32 -14.99 -0.59
CA PRO A 29 1.45 -15.55 -1.33
C PRO A 29 1.32 -15.43 -2.85
N ASP A 30 0.11 -15.50 -3.38
CA ASP A 30 -0.19 -15.46 -4.82
C ASP A 30 0.22 -14.14 -5.48
N THR A 31 0.33 -13.05 -4.70
CA THR A 31 0.83 -11.77 -5.20
C THR A 31 2.30 -11.87 -5.62
N HIS A 32 3.04 -12.89 -5.18
CA HIS A 32 4.44 -13.06 -5.53
C HIS A 32 4.67 -13.55 -6.96
N ASP A 33 3.64 -14.07 -7.63
CA ASP A 33 3.71 -14.49 -9.03
C ASP A 33 3.75 -13.29 -10.00
N LEU A 34 3.38 -12.11 -9.51
CA LEU A 34 3.48 -10.85 -10.25
C LEU A 34 4.91 -10.31 -10.25
N ALA A 35 5.26 -9.63 -11.36
CA ALA A 35 6.49 -8.86 -11.44
C ALA A 35 6.52 -7.76 -10.38
N PHE A 36 7.73 -7.31 -10.03
CA PHE A 36 7.91 -6.28 -9.02
C PHE A 36 7.15 -4.99 -9.37
N GLU A 37 7.21 -4.58 -10.62
CA GLU A 37 6.57 -3.37 -11.15
C GLU A 37 5.05 -3.45 -11.04
N GLU A 38 4.47 -4.63 -11.27
CA GLU A 38 3.03 -4.88 -11.13
C GLU A 38 2.61 -4.79 -9.66
N ARG A 39 3.37 -5.42 -8.76
CA ARG A 39 3.13 -5.28 -7.31
C ARG A 39 3.24 -3.83 -6.86
N LEU A 40 4.23 -3.09 -7.36
CA LEU A 40 4.41 -1.67 -7.05
C LEU A 40 3.25 -0.82 -7.57
N ALA A 41 2.78 -1.07 -8.79
CA ALA A 41 1.60 -0.40 -9.33
C ALA A 41 0.37 -0.60 -8.43
N LEU A 42 0.11 -1.83 -7.99
CA LEU A 42 -1.00 -2.12 -7.06
C LEU A 42 -0.89 -1.37 -5.72
N LEU A 43 0.32 -1.19 -5.19
CA LEU A 43 0.56 -0.40 -3.97
C LEU A 43 0.21 1.08 -4.19
N ILE A 44 0.60 1.64 -5.34
CA ILE A 44 0.35 3.03 -5.71
C ILE A 44 -1.15 3.26 -5.95
N ASP A 45 -1.80 2.38 -6.70
CA ASP A 45 -3.23 2.47 -7.00
C ASP A 45 -4.07 2.48 -5.71
N ARG A 46 -3.70 1.64 -4.74
CA ARG A 46 -4.38 1.60 -3.44
C ARG A 46 -4.23 2.90 -2.65
N GLU A 47 -3.07 3.54 -2.73
CA GLU A 47 -2.84 4.85 -2.10
C GLU A 47 -3.65 5.96 -2.77
N VAL A 48 -3.71 5.97 -4.11
CA VAL A 48 -4.52 6.94 -4.88
C VAL A 48 -5.99 6.80 -4.49
N LEU A 49 -6.53 5.57 -4.55
CA LEU A 49 -7.92 5.28 -4.19
C LEU A 49 -8.22 5.67 -2.72
N HIS A 50 -7.30 5.37 -1.80
CA HIS A 50 -7.46 5.76 -0.39
C HIS A 50 -7.57 7.30 -0.23
N ARG A 51 -6.76 8.07 -0.97
CA ARG A 51 -6.82 9.54 -0.95
C ARG A 51 -8.11 10.08 -1.56
N GLU A 52 -8.56 9.47 -2.65
CA GLU A 52 -9.82 9.83 -3.32
C GLU A 52 -11.01 9.60 -2.41
N ASN A 53 -11.10 8.42 -1.80
CA ASN A 53 -12.16 8.09 -0.83
C ASN A 53 -12.16 9.08 0.34
N ARG A 54 -10.98 9.36 0.94
CA ARG A 54 -10.88 10.38 1.99
C ARG A 54 -11.27 11.77 1.54
N ARG A 55 -11.13 12.11 0.25
CA ARG A 55 -11.60 13.41 -0.28
C ARG A 55 -13.13 13.41 -0.38
N LEU A 56 -13.73 12.32 -0.84
CA LEU A 56 -15.19 12.16 -0.93
C LEU A 56 -15.85 12.18 0.46
N ASP A 57 -15.28 11.50 1.46
CA ASP A 57 -15.81 11.46 2.83
C ASP A 57 -15.81 12.84 3.54
N ARG A 58 -15.09 13.82 2.98
CA ARG A 58 -14.97 15.19 3.53
C ARG A 58 -15.88 16.20 2.84
N LEU A 59 -16.63 15.79 1.80
CA LEU A 59 -17.59 16.62 1.07
C LEU A 59 -19.00 16.40 1.62
#